data_AF-A0A4S2GCN2-F1
#
_entry.id   AF-A0A4S2GCN2-F1
#
_cell.length_a   1.000
_cell.length_b   1.000
_cell.length_c   1.000
_cell.angle_alpha   90.00
_cell.angle_beta   90.00
_cell.angle_gamma   90.00
#
_symmetry.space_group_name_H-M   'P 1'
#
loop_
_entity.id
_entity.type
_entity.pdbx_description
1 polymer ?
#
loop_
_entity_poly.entity_id
_entity_poly.type
_entity_poly.pdbx_seq_one_letter_code
_entity_poly.pdbx_strand_id
1 'polypeptide(L)' 'MQTNTSQIQDIPALTALRNMEIGETCSFPIERTSYIRSLTSRFGLEWNKTFRTKTDRELRIIKVARTS' A
#
# COMPACT_ATOMS: atom_id res chain seq x y z
N MET A 1 -13.98 2.82 20.07
CA MET A 1 -12.70 2.79 19.32
C MET A 1 -13.02 2.31 17.90
N GLN A 2 -13.14 3.22 16.93
CA GLN A 2 -13.49 2.86 15.55
C GLN A 2 -12.20 2.56 14.77
N THR A 3 -11.91 1.28 14.55
CA THR A 3 -10.91 0.86 13.55
C THR A 3 -11.60 0.88 12.19
N ASN A 4 -11.36 1.97 11.44
CA ASN A 4 -12.03 2.22 10.16
C ASN A 4 -11.67 1.15 9.10
N THR A 5 -12.73 0.44 8.70
CA THR A 5 -12.95 -0.46 7.58
C THR A 5 -12.18 -0.14 6.30
N SER A 6 -11.35 -1.10 5.86
CA SER A 6 -11.12 -1.53 4.46
C SER A 6 -11.72 -0.66 3.35
N GLN A 7 -11.16 0.54 3.09
CA GLN A 7 -11.52 1.30 1.89
C GLN A 7 -10.48 1.00 0.81
N ILE A 8 -10.93 0.48 -0.32
CA ILE A 8 -10.17 0.53 -1.57
C ILE A 8 -10.01 2.02 -1.88
N GLN A 9 -8.81 2.55 -1.70
CA GLN A 9 -8.56 3.98 -1.88
C GLN A 9 -8.60 4.31 -3.38
N ASP A 10 -9.55 5.14 -3.81
CA ASP A 10 -9.61 5.75 -5.15
C ASP A 10 -8.53 6.83 -5.35
N ILE A 11 -7.83 7.16 -4.27
CA ILE A 11 -6.69 8.09 -4.24
C ILE A 11 -5.51 7.48 -5.04
N PRO A 12 -4.75 8.27 -5.82
CA PRO A 12 -3.57 7.78 -6.50
C PRO A 12 -2.63 7.05 -5.53
N ALA A 13 -2.24 5.82 -5.86
CA ALA A 13 -1.42 4.99 -4.99
C ALA A 13 -0.08 5.65 -4.62
N LEU A 14 0.44 6.50 -5.50
CA LEU A 14 1.61 7.35 -5.23
C LEU A 14 1.39 8.24 -4.00
N THR A 15 0.27 8.96 -3.95
CA THR A 15 -0.08 9.87 -2.85
C THR A 15 -0.33 9.09 -1.56
N ALA A 16 -1.07 7.99 -1.66
CA ALA A 16 -1.37 7.12 -0.51
C ALA A 16 -0.07 6.56 0.10
N LEU A 17 0.81 5.95 -0.69
CA LEU A 17 2.07 5.38 -0.21
C LEU A 17 3.07 6.45 0.26
N ARG A 18 3.01 7.67 -0.29
CA ARG A 18 3.89 8.77 0.11
C ARG A 18 3.55 9.30 1.50
N ASN A 19 2.26 9.49 1.77
CA ASN A 19 1.75 10.02 3.03
C ASN A 19 1.61 8.95 4.12
N MET A 20 1.74 7.69 3.76
CA MET A 20 1.62 6.55 4.66
C MET A 20 2.61 6.62 5.84
N GLU A 21 2.09 6.51 7.05
CA GLU A 21 2.88 6.50 8.28
C GLU A 21 3.39 5.08 8.62
N ILE A 22 4.39 4.98 9.50
CA ILE A 22 4.93 3.69 9.93
C ILE A 22 3.85 2.94 10.70
N GLY A 23 3.59 1.68 10.32
CA GLY A 23 2.54 0.84 10.92
C GLY A 23 1.16 0.99 10.27
N GLU A 24 0.97 1.95 9.36
CA GLU A 24 -0.27 2.09 8.60
C GLU A 24 -0.40 0.95 7.58
N THR A 25 -1.63 0.68 7.14
CA THR A 25 -1.93 -0.30 6.08
C THR A 25 -2.93 0.27 5.08
N CYS A 26 -2.61 0.11 3.79
CA CYS A 26 -3.46 0.51 2.67
C CYS A 26 -3.79 -0.69 1.80
N SER A 27 -4.99 -0.72 1.22
CA SER A 27 -5.43 -1.77 0.31
C SER A 27 -5.77 -1.20 -1.05
N PHE A 28 -5.27 -1.83 -2.11
CA PHE A 28 -5.52 -1.44 -3.50
C PHE A 28 -6.08 -2.62 -4.29
N PRO A 29 -6.74 -2.38 -5.44
CA PRO A 29 -7.19 -3.47 -6.32
C PRO A 29 -6.01 -4.30 -6.83
N ILE A 30 -6.20 -5.61 -6.97
CA ILE A 30 -5.17 -6.54 -7.44
C ILE A 30 -4.63 -6.19 -8.84
N GLU A 31 -5.44 -5.54 -9.67
CA GLU A 31 -5.05 -5.08 -11.02
C GLU A 31 -3.87 -4.11 -10.99
N ARG A 32 -3.73 -3.35 -9.88
CA ARG A 32 -2.65 -2.40 -9.68
C ARG A 32 -1.41 -3.03 -9.03
N THR A 33 -1.37 -4.34 -8.80
CA THR A 33 -0.27 -5.04 -8.08
C THR A 33 1.11 -4.71 -8.65
N SER A 34 1.28 -4.76 -9.97
CA SER A 34 2.58 -4.48 -10.62
C SER A 34 3.00 -3.03 -10.38
N TYR A 35 2.05 -2.09 -10.48
CA TYR A 35 2.29 -0.67 -10.21
C TYR A 35 2.66 -0.42 -8.74
N ILE A 36 1.91 -1.02 -7.81
CA ILE A 36 2.16 -0.91 -6.36
C ILE A 36 3.55 -1.45 -6.02
N ARG A 37 3.95 -2.62 -6.53
CA ARG A 37 5.29 -3.18 -6.28
C ARG A 37 6.39 -2.24 -6.77
N SER A 38 6.27 -1.72 -8.00
CA SER A 38 7.22 -0.76 -8.55
C SER A 38 7.34 0.51 -7.69
N LEU A 39 6.20 1.06 -7.24
CA LEU A 39 6.19 2.23 -6.34
C LEU A 39 6.87 1.93 -5.01
N THR A 40 6.56 0.80 -4.37
CA THR A 40 7.16 0.44 -3.09
C THR A 40 8.68 0.27 -3.19
N SER A 41 9.17 -0.34 -4.27
CA SER A 41 10.62 -0.46 -4.52
C SER A 41 11.26 0.91 -4.76
N ARG A 42 10.60 1.77 -5.55
CA ARG A 42 11.08 3.12 -5.83
C ARG A 42 11.16 3.97 -4.55
N PHE A 43 10.15 3.91 -3.70
CA PHE A 43 10.12 4.67 -2.45
C PHE A 43 11.13 4.16 -1.42
N GLY A 44 11.43 2.86 -1.43
CA GLY A 44 12.56 2.30 -0.68
C GLY A 44 13.88 2.88 -1.13
N LEU A 45 14.08 3.05 -2.44
CA LEU A 45 15.32 3.60 -2.99
C LEU A 45 15.43 5.13 -2.79
N GLU A 46 14.38 5.88 -3.09
CA GLU A 46 14.41 7.36 -3.07
C GLU A 46 14.30 7.94 -1.65
N TRP A 47 13.56 7.29 -0.75
CA TRP A 47 13.23 7.83 0.57
C TRP A 47 13.54 6.90 1.73
N ASN A 48 14.25 5.79 1.49
CA ASN A 48 14.59 4.79 2.51
C ASN A 48 13.35 4.25 3.27
N LYS A 49 12.20 4.20 2.59
CA LYS A 49 10.93 3.71 3.15
C LYS A 49 10.71 2.25 2.82
N THR A 50 10.53 1.40 3.83
CA THR A 50 10.31 -0.03 3.61
C THR A 50 8.82 -0.35 3.68
N PHE A 51 8.32 -1.08 2.68
CA PHE A 51 6.94 -1.52 2.63
C PHE A 51 6.86 -3.04 2.55
N ARG A 52 5.87 -3.61 3.23
CA ARG A 52 5.49 -5.02 3.13
C ARG A 52 4.21 -5.13 2.32
N THR A 53 4.23 -5.93 1.27
CA THR A 53 3.04 -6.17 0.44
C THR A 53 2.51 -7.59 0.64
N LYS A 54 1.20 -7.74 0.70
CA LYS A 54 0.49 -9.03 0.77
C LYS A 54 -0.65 -9.01 -0.23
N THR A 55 -0.63 -9.92 -1.19
CA THR A 55 -1.72 -10.06 -2.16
C THR A 55 -2.77 -11.02 -1.59
N ASP A 56 -4.02 -10.57 -1.62
CA ASP A 56 -5.19 -11.34 -1.24
C ASP A 56 -5.99 -11.64 -2.52
N ARG A 57 -5.93 -12.90 -2.97
CA ARG A 57 -6.51 -13.31 -4.26
C ARG A 57 -8.02 -13.50 -4.17
N GLU A 58 -8.53 -13.91 -3.01
CA GLU A 58 -9.97 -14.10 -2.79
C GLU A 58 -10.69 -12.74 -2.79
N LEU A 59 -10.12 -11.77 -2.07
CA LEU A 59 -10.65 -10.41 -2.03
C LEU A 59 -10.23 -9.55 -3.24
N ARG A 60 -9.38 -10.08 -4.14
CA ARG A 60 -8.81 -9.37 -5.30
C ARG A 60 -8.19 -8.02 -4.93
N ILE A 61 -7.44 -7.98 -3.84
CA ILE A 61 -6.74 -6.78 -3.36
C ILE A 61 -5.26 -7.06 -3.07
N ILE A 62 -4.46 -6.00 -3.09
CA ILE A 62 -3.10 -5.99 -2.54
C ILE A 62 -3.08 -5.08 -1.31
N LYS A 63 -2.68 -5.65 -0.17
CA LYS A 63 -2.45 -4.93 1.07
C LYS A 63 -0.99 -4.50 1.11
N VAL A 64 -0.75 -3.25 1.47
CA VAL A 64 0.58 -2.68 1.67
C VAL A 64 0.62 -2.18 3.10
N ALA A 65 1.69 -2.50 3.82
CA ALA A 65 1.99 -2.01 5.15
C ALA A 65 3.32 -1.29 5.11
N ARG A 66 3.46 -0.15 5.77
CA ARG A 66 4.78 0.50 5.89
C ARG A 66 5.48 0.01 7.16
N THR A 67 6.70 -0.46 7.00
CA THR A 67 7.52 -1.02 8.08
C THR A 67 8.59 -0.04 8.57
N SER A 68 9.15 0.80 7.69
CA SER A 68 10.11 1.87 8.04
C SER A 68 9.97 3.08 7.14
#